data_AF-A0A1F7F1K5-F1
#
_entry.id   AF-A0A1F7F1K5-F1
#
_cell.length_a   1.000
_cell.length_b   1.000
_cell.length_c   1.000
_cell.angle_alpha   90.00
_cell.angle_beta   90.00
_cell.angle_gamma   90.00
#
_symmetry.space_group_name_H-M   'P 1'
#
loop_
_entity.id
_entity.type
_entity.pdbx_description
1 polymer ?
#
loop_
_entity_poly.entity_id
_entity_poly.type
_entity_poly.pdbx_seq_one_letter_code
_entity_poly.pdbx_strand_id
1 'polypeptide(L)'
;MAQNHSTNLEKIFIYAVLFIAVGAAGIIIIKNILPKKSTVREIAVKIEGNVKKPGTYYIPYGTSRFEVLRVSGISSNSDINNLDVLALAQDGENIQVGTLSKNVTVKSNAATPFVGNAAAINFFTGKLAVIRGGAAITAKPSMSLKPDDKLICDAGSMAEIKLGDGSIVDLRKNSELTIKALYSTNAVGELVLNFDLSKGSLWSFIKPLPENMRCFFSTPHMVAEIKGTEISISVDGTKSSVSVTKGFVFASKEGADQGINVTEGQTAVVYADPDKEVSVGPSADVEVFAADEKKFNDEKNKYLVTSEVKRILYLGLPDYYMVLEINPSQPVVNILRVDPTTSVADWVEGINELGKVYLYGGIGLVTSLVERIADRKIDHYMVHERNDVVEFIDNMGGVSVILDKSSAEHLKMSPGLQKLDGLNAILFMAPGKEGRGSSMERQNQVLQALMKSLSEKKTVFSVPLAGKLIAKVDTDIDVNYLLGWNQTFESRENWAINFSAIIK
;
A
#
# COMPACT_ATOMS: atom_id res chain seq x y z
N MET A 1 -7.46 39.11 -24.15
CA MET A 1 -7.59 38.68 -22.75
C MET A 1 -8.61 37.55 -22.66
N ALA A 2 -8.19 36.29 -22.88
CA ALA A 2 -9.02 35.10 -22.67
C ALA A 2 -8.13 33.83 -22.76
N GLN A 3 -7.14 33.71 -21.88
CA GLN A 3 -6.34 32.49 -21.70
C GLN A 3 -5.86 32.45 -20.24
N ASN A 4 -6.75 32.15 -19.29
CA ASN A 4 -6.33 31.82 -17.92
C ASN A 4 -7.37 31.09 -17.06
N HIS A 5 -8.43 30.51 -17.66
CA HIS A 5 -9.50 29.84 -16.90
C HIS A 5 -9.46 28.31 -16.94
N SER A 6 -8.68 27.66 -17.82
CA SER A 6 -8.61 26.18 -17.87
C SER A 6 -7.61 25.56 -16.89
N THR A 7 -6.56 26.28 -16.48
CA THR A 7 -5.47 25.74 -15.65
C THR A 7 -5.85 25.50 -14.18
N ASN A 8 -6.91 26.14 -13.68
CA ASN A 8 -7.35 25.93 -12.29
C ASN A 8 -8.22 24.68 -12.12
N LEU A 9 -9.04 24.32 -13.10
CA LEU A 9 -9.95 23.16 -13.01
C LEU A 9 -9.20 21.82 -12.95
N GLU A 10 -8.09 21.71 -13.67
CA GLU A 10 -7.23 20.51 -13.68
C GLU A 10 -6.43 20.39 -12.36
N LYS A 11 -5.89 21.52 -11.85
CA LYS A 11 -5.17 21.56 -10.57
C LYS A 11 -6.05 21.12 -9.40
N ILE A 12 -7.33 21.42 -9.48
CA ILE A 12 -8.37 21.12 -8.49
C ILE A 12 -8.75 19.62 -8.43
N PHE A 13 -8.82 18.98 -9.59
CA PHE A 13 -9.35 17.63 -9.76
C PHE A 13 -8.35 16.57 -9.24
N ILE A 14 -7.08 16.92 -9.38
CA ILE A 14 -5.90 16.33 -8.72
C ILE A 14 -6.02 16.29 -7.20
N TYR A 15 -6.33 17.43 -6.55
CA TYR A 15 -6.54 17.44 -5.10
C TYR A 15 -7.72 16.55 -4.79
N ALA A 16 -8.79 16.59 -5.58
CA ALA A 16 -9.93 15.75 -5.36
C ALA A 16 -9.61 14.25 -5.53
N VAL A 17 -8.66 13.83 -6.35
CA VAL A 17 -8.25 12.41 -6.45
C VAL A 17 -7.32 11.98 -5.32
N LEU A 18 -6.38 12.84 -4.92
CA LEU A 18 -5.65 12.65 -3.66
C LEU A 18 -6.59 12.63 -2.47
N PHE A 19 -7.66 13.41 -2.48
CA PHE A 19 -8.59 13.64 -1.37
C PHE A 19 -9.84 12.78 -1.47
N ILE A 20 -10.11 12.11 -2.57
CA ILE A 20 -11.00 10.93 -2.62
C ILE A 20 -10.24 9.78 -1.98
N ALA A 21 -8.94 9.71 -2.24
CA ALA A 21 -8.05 8.74 -1.63
C ALA A 21 -7.59 9.11 -0.21
N VAL A 22 -7.94 10.27 0.37
CA VAL A 22 -7.44 10.74 1.70
C VAL A 22 -8.49 11.54 2.51
N GLY A 23 -9.52 12.07 1.85
CA GLY A 23 -10.40 13.11 2.34
C GLY A 23 -11.63 12.58 3.03
N ALA A 24 -11.46 12.21 4.30
CA ALA A 24 -12.54 12.24 5.27
C ALA A 24 -12.47 13.42 6.26
N ALA A 25 -11.43 14.26 6.26
CA ALA A 25 -11.25 15.26 7.32
C ALA A 25 -11.03 16.72 6.85
N GLY A 26 -11.07 17.01 5.55
CA GLY A 26 -10.48 18.26 5.05
C GLY A 26 -11.41 19.46 4.88
N ILE A 27 -12.61 19.46 5.48
CA ILE A 27 -13.46 20.67 5.61
C ILE A 27 -13.84 20.90 7.07
N ILE A 28 -13.00 20.46 8.00
CA ILE A 28 -13.03 21.03 9.34
C ILE A 28 -11.99 22.15 9.35
N ILE A 29 -12.34 23.31 8.77
CA ILE A 29 -11.87 24.68 9.09
C ILE A 29 -12.54 25.69 8.11
N ILE A 30 -13.85 25.56 7.85
CA ILE A 30 -14.70 26.75 7.68
C ILE A 30 -15.96 26.51 8.52
N LYS A 31 -16.01 27.23 9.65
CA LYS A 31 -16.99 27.27 10.74
C LYS A 31 -16.79 26.27 11.88
N ASN A 32 -16.28 26.84 12.99
CA ASN A 32 -16.86 26.57 14.30
C ASN A 32 -18.39 26.57 14.18
N ILE A 33 -19.00 25.41 14.42
CA ILE A 33 -20.31 25.14 15.01
C ILE A 33 -20.49 23.63 14.79
N LEU A 34 -20.44 22.85 15.88
CA LEU A 34 -20.95 21.48 15.91
C LEU A 34 -22.38 21.50 15.33
N PRO A 35 -22.68 20.84 14.20
CA PRO A 35 -24.05 20.48 13.91
C PRO A 35 -24.44 19.39 14.90
N LYS A 36 -25.65 19.50 15.47
CA LYS A 36 -26.22 18.51 16.39
C LYS A 36 -26.05 17.11 15.83
N LYS A 37 -25.68 16.14 16.69
CA LYS A 37 -26.00 14.72 16.50
C LYS A 37 -27.40 14.67 15.90
N SER A 38 -27.52 14.35 14.61
CA SER A 38 -28.82 13.97 14.10
C SER A 38 -29.23 12.79 14.96
N THR A 39 -30.44 12.83 15.49
CA THR A 39 -31.05 11.67 16.13
C THR A 39 -31.23 10.63 15.03
N VAL A 40 -30.17 9.90 14.70
CA VAL A 40 -30.23 8.85 13.69
C VAL A 40 -31.15 7.79 14.28
N ARG A 41 -32.21 7.47 13.55
CA ARG A 41 -33.12 6.39 13.91
C ARG A 41 -32.28 5.12 14.09
N GLU A 42 -32.36 4.50 15.26
CA GLU A 42 -31.76 3.19 15.49
C GLU A 42 -32.70 2.09 15.01
N ILE A 43 -32.13 1.00 14.52
CA ILE A 43 -32.82 -0.23 14.13
C ILE A 43 -32.23 -1.41 14.90
N ALA A 44 -33.04 -2.42 15.19
CA ALA A 44 -32.59 -3.62 15.87
C ALA A 44 -32.25 -4.73 14.86
N VAL A 45 -31.06 -5.32 14.97
CA VAL A 45 -30.62 -6.45 14.13
C VAL A 45 -30.08 -7.57 15.01
N LYS A 46 -30.62 -8.77 14.86
CA LYS A 46 -30.15 -9.96 15.58
C LYS A 46 -29.10 -10.68 14.75
N ILE A 47 -27.94 -11.00 15.34
CA ILE A 47 -26.90 -11.82 14.73
C ILE A 47 -26.78 -13.13 15.51
N GLU A 48 -26.86 -14.25 14.80
CA GLU A 48 -26.77 -15.59 15.36
C GLU A 48 -25.84 -16.49 14.55
N GLY A 49 -25.45 -17.63 15.15
CA GLY A 49 -24.57 -18.60 14.51
C GLY A 49 -23.08 -18.38 14.80
N ASN A 50 -22.22 -18.73 13.84
CA ASN A 50 -20.76 -18.72 14.03
C ASN A 50 -20.18 -17.31 13.89
N VAL A 51 -20.39 -16.50 14.91
CA VAL A 51 -19.75 -15.19 15.12
C VAL A 51 -19.16 -15.13 16.51
N LYS A 52 -18.17 -14.26 16.73
CA LYS A 52 -17.51 -14.09 18.02
C LYS A 52 -18.46 -13.54 19.09
N LYS A 53 -19.39 -12.67 18.70
CA LYS A 53 -20.34 -11.98 19.57
C LYS A 53 -21.76 -12.07 19.00
N PRO A 54 -22.49 -13.18 19.20
CA PRO A 54 -23.90 -13.24 18.82
C PRO A 54 -24.75 -12.36 19.74
N GLY A 55 -25.89 -11.87 19.24
CA GLY A 55 -26.80 -11.03 20.01
C GLY A 55 -27.58 -10.02 19.17
N THR A 56 -28.37 -9.18 19.84
CA THR A 56 -29.10 -8.08 19.20
C THR A 56 -28.28 -6.80 19.26
N TYR A 57 -28.05 -6.20 18.10
CA TYR A 57 -27.36 -4.94 17.92
C TYR A 57 -28.36 -3.84 17.61
N TYR A 58 -28.24 -2.71 18.30
CA TYR A 58 -28.94 -1.47 17.97
C TYR A 58 -27.99 -0.61 17.17
N ILE A 59 -28.31 -0.40 15.90
CA ILE A 59 -27.42 0.25 14.93
C ILE A 59 -28.12 1.42 14.26
N PRO A 60 -27.38 2.43 13.80
CA PRO A 60 -27.94 3.51 13.00
C PRO A 60 -28.65 2.99 11.73
N TYR A 61 -29.78 3.60 11.38
CA TYR A 61 -30.43 3.33 10.09
C TYR A 61 -29.48 3.63 8.93
N GLY A 62 -29.44 2.73 7.95
CA GLY A 62 -28.50 2.79 6.83
C GLY A 62 -27.13 2.16 7.10
N THR A 63 -26.96 1.43 8.20
CA THR A 63 -25.81 0.53 8.42
C THR A 63 -25.95 -0.71 7.55
N SER A 64 -24.86 -1.11 6.88
CA SER A 64 -24.78 -2.31 6.05
C SER A 64 -24.66 -3.59 6.88
N ARG A 65 -25.06 -4.74 6.33
CA ARG A 65 -24.86 -6.04 6.98
C ARG A 65 -23.37 -6.33 7.23
N PHE A 66 -22.49 -5.89 6.32
CA PHE A 66 -21.04 -5.96 6.48
C PHE A 66 -20.56 -5.29 7.77
N GLU A 67 -21.02 -4.07 8.04
CA GLU A 67 -20.62 -3.33 9.25
C GLU A 67 -21.05 -4.05 10.51
N VAL A 68 -22.28 -4.58 10.55
CA VAL A 68 -22.76 -5.35 11.71
C VAL A 68 -21.95 -6.62 11.89
N LEU A 69 -21.66 -7.36 10.81
CA LEU A 69 -20.85 -8.58 10.85
C LEU A 69 -19.40 -8.31 11.29
N ARG A 70 -18.83 -7.17 10.90
CA ARG A 70 -17.51 -6.72 11.34
C ARG A 70 -17.48 -6.49 12.85
N VAL A 71 -18.51 -5.84 13.39
CA VAL A 71 -18.64 -5.57 14.84
C VAL A 71 -18.92 -6.87 15.62
N SER A 72 -19.78 -7.76 15.11
CA SER A 72 -20.06 -9.05 15.75
C SER A 72 -18.87 -10.01 15.69
N GLY A 73 -17.96 -9.78 14.75
CA GLY A 73 -16.72 -10.51 14.58
C GLY A 73 -16.94 -11.83 13.84
N ILE A 74 -16.51 -11.86 12.58
CA ILE A 74 -16.41 -13.07 11.79
C ILE A 74 -15.20 -13.91 12.27
N SER A 75 -15.40 -15.24 12.32
CA SER A 75 -14.38 -16.23 12.62
C SER A 75 -13.80 -16.79 11.31
N SER A 76 -12.62 -17.41 11.37
CA SER A 76 -11.96 -17.98 10.19
C SER A 76 -12.77 -19.06 9.47
N ASN A 77 -13.74 -19.69 10.14
CA ASN A 77 -14.63 -20.70 9.58
C ASN A 77 -16.11 -20.28 9.58
N SER A 78 -16.43 -18.99 9.72
CA SER A 78 -17.80 -18.53 9.49
C SER A 78 -18.17 -18.72 8.02
N ASP A 79 -19.42 -19.08 7.74
CA ASP A 79 -19.96 -19.12 6.38
C ASP A 79 -20.91 -17.95 6.15
N ILE A 80 -20.49 -17.01 5.29
CA ILE A 80 -21.28 -15.85 4.87
C ILE A 80 -21.51 -15.83 3.36
N ASN A 81 -21.25 -16.93 2.65
CA ASN A 81 -21.32 -16.93 1.18
C ASN A 81 -22.72 -16.61 0.65
N ASN A 82 -23.76 -17.05 1.36
CA ASN A 82 -25.16 -16.82 1.02
C ASN A 82 -25.71 -15.48 1.57
N LEU A 83 -24.90 -14.69 2.28
CA LEU A 83 -25.30 -13.39 2.79
C LEU A 83 -24.92 -12.29 1.78
N ASP A 84 -25.88 -11.44 1.44
CA ASP A 84 -25.60 -10.18 0.75
C ASP A 84 -25.11 -9.15 1.76
N VAL A 85 -23.80 -9.19 2.04
CA VAL A 85 -23.14 -8.36 3.04
C VAL A 85 -23.13 -6.87 2.65
N LEU A 86 -23.29 -6.53 1.37
CA LEU A 86 -23.29 -5.12 0.93
C LEU A 86 -24.65 -4.44 1.08
N ALA A 87 -25.73 -5.20 1.30
CA ALA A 87 -27.05 -4.63 1.51
C ALA A 87 -27.16 -3.90 2.87
N LEU A 88 -28.06 -2.92 2.94
CA LEU A 88 -28.46 -2.27 4.19
C LEU A 88 -29.20 -3.26 5.08
N ALA A 89 -28.84 -3.27 6.37
CA ALA A 89 -29.55 -4.04 7.36
C ALA A 89 -30.97 -3.48 7.60
N GLN A 90 -31.92 -4.35 7.92
CA GLN A 90 -33.32 -3.99 8.11
C GLN A 90 -33.73 -4.08 9.58
N ASP A 91 -34.72 -3.27 9.97
CA ASP A 91 -35.25 -3.28 11.34
C ASP A 91 -35.96 -4.60 11.66
N GLY A 92 -35.54 -5.26 12.74
CA GLY A 92 -35.99 -6.59 13.12
C GLY A 92 -35.34 -7.75 12.34
N GLU A 93 -34.34 -7.49 11.51
CA GLU A 93 -33.65 -8.52 10.72
C GLU A 93 -32.91 -9.51 11.62
N ASN A 94 -32.94 -10.80 11.24
CA ASN A 94 -32.12 -11.85 11.85
C ASN A 94 -31.10 -12.38 10.83
N ILE A 95 -29.82 -12.09 11.05
CA ILE A 95 -28.72 -12.53 10.20
C ILE A 95 -28.12 -13.81 10.81
N GLN A 96 -28.31 -14.92 10.11
CA GLN A 96 -27.74 -16.22 10.47
C GLN A 96 -26.39 -16.39 9.79
N VAL A 97 -25.33 -16.61 10.58
CA VAL A 97 -23.98 -16.91 10.08
C VAL A 97 -23.72 -18.40 10.21
N GLY A 98 -23.47 -19.07 9.08
CA GLY A 98 -23.21 -20.50 9.05
C GLY A 98 -21.79 -20.87 9.51
N THR A 99 -21.46 -22.15 9.43
CA THR A 99 -20.13 -22.69 9.78
C THR A 99 -19.57 -23.50 8.62
N LEU A 100 -18.40 -23.13 8.14
CA LEU A 100 -17.61 -23.90 7.18
C LEU A 100 -16.96 -25.10 7.87
N SER A 101 -16.80 -26.20 7.13
CA SER A 101 -16.10 -27.40 7.61
C SER A 101 -14.59 -27.21 7.79
N LYS A 102 -14.03 -26.17 7.17
CA LYS A 102 -12.63 -25.75 7.28
C LYS A 102 -12.53 -24.24 7.46
N ASN A 103 -11.37 -23.79 7.92
CA ASN A 103 -11.04 -22.37 7.89
C ASN A 103 -10.88 -21.89 6.45
N VAL A 104 -11.24 -20.64 6.22
CA VAL A 104 -10.86 -19.89 5.03
C VAL A 104 -9.34 -19.84 4.95
N THR A 105 -8.81 -20.25 3.80
CA THR A 105 -7.37 -20.27 3.54
C THR A 105 -7.07 -19.86 2.10
N VAL A 106 -5.90 -19.24 1.89
CA VAL A 106 -5.37 -18.96 0.56
C VAL A 106 -4.80 -20.24 -0.03
N LYS A 107 -5.14 -20.58 -1.26
CA LYS A 107 -4.69 -21.81 -1.93
C LYS A 107 -3.18 -21.76 -2.17
N SER A 108 -2.45 -22.82 -1.79
CA SER A 108 -0.97 -22.90 -1.85
C SER A 108 -0.38 -22.76 -3.26
N ASN A 109 -1.11 -23.18 -4.29
CA ASN A 109 -0.67 -23.07 -5.69
C ASN A 109 -0.82 -21.65 -6.28
N ALA A 110 -1.23 -20.69 -5.45
CA ALA A 110 -1.34 -19.28 -5.84
C ALA A 110 0.00 -18.55 -5.79
N ALA A 111 1.11 -19.21 -5.42
CA ALA A 111 2.45 -18.66 -5.62
C ALA A 111 2.87 -18.83 -7.09
N THR A 112 2.29 -18.04 -7.99
CA THR A 112 2.98 -17.78 -9.26
C THR A 112 4.33 -17.15 -8.91
N PRO A 113 5.47 -17.72 -9.35
CA PRO A 113 6.74 -17.05 -9.24
C PRO A 113 6.59 -15.69 -9.91
N PHE A 114 7.06 -14.65 -9.23
CA PHE A 114 6.96 -13.27 -9.67
C PHE A 114 7.41 -13.15 -11.13
N VAL A 115 6.50 -12.87 -12.06
CA VAL A 115 6.81 -12.59 -13.48
C VAL A 115 7.10 -11.09 -13.61
N GLY A 116 8.09 -10.62 -12.85
CA GLY A 116 8.57 -9.23 -12.85
C GLY A 116 10.10 -9.20 -12.84
N ASN A 117 10.70 -8.02 -13.02
CA ASN A 117 12.17 -7.86 -12.91
C ASN A 117 12.66 -8.42 -11.56
N ALA A 118 13.55 -9.41 -11.61
CA ALA A 118 14.13 -10.04 -10.42
C ALA A 118 14.83 -9.02 -9.52
N ALA A 119 15.55 -8.06 -10.10
CA ALA A 119 16.06 -6.90 -9.41
C ALA A 119 16.13 -5.70 -10.37
N ALA A 120 16.01 -4.49 -9.84
CA ALA A 120 16.18 -3.26 -10.62
C ALA A 120 16.81 -2.15 -9.79
N ILE A 121 17.48 -1.21 -10.47
CA ILE A 121 17.95 0.04 -9.87
C ILE A 121 16.72 0.88 -9.54
N ASN A 122 16.39 1.06 -8.26
CA ASN A 122 15.23 1.84 -7.83
C ASN A 122 15.53 3.33 -7.87
N PHE A 123 16.67 3.73 -7.31
CA PHE A 123 17.13 5.12 -7.26
C PHE A 123 18.66 5.17 -7.19
N PHE A 124 19.26 6.26 -7.66
CA PHE A 124 20.68 6.53 -7.39
C PHE A 124 20.96 8.03 -7.47
N THR A 125 22.02 8.45 -6.79
CA THR A 125 22.60 9.80 -6.89
C THR A 125 23.98 9.71 -7.53
N GLY A 126 24.46 10.81 -8.10
CA GLY A 126 25.78 10.86 -8.74
C GLY A 126 25.92 9.92 -9.94
N LYS A 127 27.15 9.42 -10.16
CA LYS A 127 27.49 8.54 -11.29
C LYS A 127 27.57 7.08 -10.86
N LEU A 128 26.44 6.38 -10.93
CA LEU A 128 26.41 4.92 -10.80
C LEU A 128 26.89 4.26 -12.11
N ALA A 129 27.95 3.46 -12.05
CA ALA A 129 28.39 2.64 -13.17
C ALA A 129 27.86 1.20 -13.04
N VAL A 130 27.27 0.67 -14.10
CA VAL A 130 26.87 -0.74 -14.20
C VAL A 130 27.76 -1.41 -15.23
N ILE A 131 28.51 -2.43 -14.85
CA ILE A 131 29.32 -3.25 -15.75
C ILE A 131 28.59 -4.56 -16.00
N ARG A 132 28.32 -4.87 -17.28
CA ARG A 132 27.66 -6.11 -17.71
C ARG A 132 28.46 -6.73 -18.83
N GLY A 133 28.88 -7.99 -18.67
CA GLY A 133 29.73 -8.67 -19.65
C GLY A 133 31.03 -7.90 -19.95
N GLY A 134 31.56 -7.17 -18.97
CA GLY A 134 32.78 -6.34 -19.11
C GLY A 134 32.56 -4.95 -19.71
N ALA A 135 31.36 -4.60 -20.18
CA ALA A 135 31.07 -3.29 -20.76
C ALA A 135 30.34 -2.38 -19.76
N ALA A 136 30.70 -1.09 -19.74
CA ALA A 136 29.99 -0.09 -18.95
C ALA A 136 28.66 0.30 -19.61
N ILE A 137 27.56 0.16 -18.87
CA ILE A 137 26.22 0.54 -19.24
C ILE A 137 25.83 1.78 -18.43
N THR A 138 25.18 2.74 -19.09
CA THR A 138 24.59 3.90 -18.43
C THR A 138 23.46 3.45 -17.50
N ALA A 139 23.65 3.64 -16.20
CA ALA A 139 22.61 3.39 -15.20
C ALA A 139 21.41 4.31 -15.43
N LYS A 140 20.21 3.75 -15.30
CA LYS A 140 18.94 4.48 -15.30
C LYS A 140 18.05 3.92 -14.20
N PRO A 141 17.21 4.74 -13.55
CA PRO A 141 16.18 4.20 -12.68
C PRO A 141 15.29 3.20 -13.42
N SER A 142 14.76 2.22 -12.69
CA SER A 142 14.03 1.05 -13.18
C SER A 142 14.81 0.14 -14.14
N MET A 143 16.12 0.36 -14.32
CA MET A 143 16.97 -0.55 -15.11
C MET A 143 17.01 -1.93 -14.46
N SER A 144 16.58 -2.94 -15.21
CA SER A 144 16.63 -4.34 -14.79
C SER A 144 18.07 -4.83 -14.65
N LEU A 145 18.37 -5.43 -13.50
CA LEU A 145 19.65 -6.02 -13.15
C LEU A 145 19.62 -7.54 -13.36
N LYS A 146 20.77 -8.09 -13.68
CA LYS A 146 20.98 -9.51 -14.00
C LYS A 146 22.10 -10.08 -13.15
N PRO A 147 22.18 -11.42 -13.01
CA PRO A 147 23.40 -12.06 -12.55
C PRO A 147 24.62 -11.57 -13.34
N ASP A 148 25.75 -11.48 -12.65
CA ASP A 148 27.04 -10.95 -13.09
C ASP A 148 27.11 -9.44 -13.35
N ASP A 149 26.02 -8.69 -13.14
CA ASP A 149 26.10 -7.24 -13.14
C ASP A 149 26.93 -6.75 -11.95
N LYS A 150 27.89 -5.85 -12.23
CA LYS A 150 28.67 -5.15 -11.22
C LYS A 150 28.26 -3.69 -11.14
N LEU A 151 27.86 -3.23 -9.96
CA LEU A 151 27.48 -1.86 -9.65
C LEU A 151 28.61 -1.17 -8.89
N ILE A 152 28.99 0.03 -9.33
CA ILE A 152 30.10 0.80 -8.77
C ILE A 152 29.61 2.20 -8.41
N CYS A 153 29.71 2.54 -7.12
CA CYS A 153 29.48 3.87 -6.57
C CYS A 153 30.83 4.54 -6.23
N ASP A 154 31.08 5.72 -6.77
CA ASP A 154 32.17 6.61 -6.38
C ASP A 154 31.85 7.39 -5.08
N ALA A 155 32.68 8.37 -4.72
CA ALA A 155 32.49 9.19 -3.52
C ALA A 155 31.25 10.11 -3.59
N GLY A 156 30.72 10.35 -4.79
CA GLY A 156 29.56 11.22 -5.03
C GLY A 156 28.28 10.46 -5.36
N SER A 157 28.31 9.13 -5.35
CA SER A 157 27.18 8.29 -5.76
C SER A 157 26.79 7.26 -4.72
N MET A 158 25.49 6.97 -4.70
CA MET A 158 24.84 5.95 -3.90
C MET A 158 23.70 5.37 -4.73
N ALA A 159 23.29 4.13 -4.46
CA ALA A 159 22.26 3.46 -5.24
C ALA A 159 21.37 2.59 -4.37
N GLU A 160 20.08 2.60 -4.64
CA GLU A 160 19.10 1.67 -4.09
C GLU A 160 18.75 0.64 -5.16
N ILE A 161 18.83 -0.63 -4.81
CA ILE A 161 18.39 -1.76 -5.61
C ILE A 161 17.14 -2.33 -4.96
N LYS A 162 16.08 -2.51 -5.75
CA LYS A 162 14.84 -3.14 -5.31
C LYS A 162 14.72 -4.53 -5.93
N LEU A 163 14.51 -5.54 -5.09
CA LEU A 163 14.30 -6.92 -5.52
C LEU A 163 12.82 -7.15 -5.87
N GLY A 164 12.53 -8.22 -6.61
CA GLY A 164 11.18 -8.57 -7.05
C GLY A 164 10.19 -8.72 -5.89
N ASP A 165 10.63 -9.31 -4.77
CA ASP A 165 9.83 -9.44 -3.54
C ASP A 165 9.63 -8.11 -2.77
N GLY A 166 10.32 -7.05 -3.17
CA GLY A 166 10.32 -5.73 -2.54
C GLY A 166 11.35 -5.54 -1.43
N SER A 167 12.26 -6.49 -1.23
CA SER A 167 13.48 -6.29 -0.43
C SER A 167 14.38 -5.23 -1.07
N ILE A 168 15.22 -4.60 -0.24
CA ILE A 168 16.03 -3.44 -0.62
C ILE A 168 17.51 -3.69 -0.31
N VAL A 169 18.38 -3.26 -1.21
CA VAL A 169 19.84 -3.20 -1.03
C VAL A 169 20.32 -1.79 -1.40
N ASP A 170 20.75 -1.01 -0.41
CA ASP A 170 21.28 0.34 -0.56
C ASP A 170 22.81 0.31 -0.57
N LEU A 171 23.39 0.47 -1.75
CA LEU A 171 24.83 0.60 -1.96
C LEU A 171 25.29 2.03 -1.62
N ARG A 172 26.25 2.13 -0.69
CA ARG A 172 26.79 3.41 -0.23
C ARG A 172 27.91 3.93 -1.14
N LYS A 173 28.48 5.09 -0.77
CA LYS A 173 29.60 5.72 -1.46
C LYS A 173 30.84 4.83 -1.42
N ASN A 174 31.65 4.90 -2.47
CA ASN A 174 32.90 4.14 -2.61
C ASN A 174 32.72 2.61 -2.52
N SER A 175 31.58 2.11 -3.00
CA SER A 175 31.21 0.70 -2.91
C SER A 175 31.15 0.02 -4.26
N GLU A 176 31.46 -1.27 -4.27
CA GLU A 176 31.41 -2.13 -5.45
C GLU A 176 30.65 -3.43 -5.13
N LEU A 177 29.53 -3.65 -5.81
CA LEU A 177 28.65 -4.79 -5.60
C LEU A 177 28.50 -5.60 -6.89
N THR A 178 28.71 -6.91 -6.83
CA THR A 178 28.43 -7.84 -7.92
C THR A 178 27.24 -8.71 -7.57
N ILE A 179 26.28 -8.86 -8.47
CA ILE A 179 25.13 -9.73 -8.25
C ILE A 179 25.50 -11.14 -8.73
N LYS A 180 25.79 -12.06 -7.82
CA LYS A 180 26.19 -13.44 -8.16
C LYS A 180 25.01 -14.33 -8.52
N ALA A 181 23.86 -14.14 -7.86
CA ALA A 181 22.64 -14.88 -8.14
C ALA A 181 21.39 -14.05 -7.88
N LEU A 182 20.40 -14.16 -8.76
CA LEU A 182 19.06 -13.58 -8.61
C LEU A 182 18.01 -14.66 -8.80
N TYR A 183 17.40 -15.10 -7.70
CA TYR A 183 16.36 -16.14 -7.68
C TYR A 183 16.74 -17.38 -8.51
N SER A 184 18.02 -17.77 -8.44
CA SER A 184 18.55 -18.88 -9.23
C SER A 184 18.42 -20.17 -8.43
N THR A 185 17.89 -21.22 -9.06
CA THR A 185 17.71 -22.52 -8.40
C THR A 185 19.05 -23.24 -8.26
N ASN A 186 19.40 -23.65 -7.04
CA ASN A 186 20.60 -24.44 -6.78
C ASN A 186 20.38 -25.93 -7.07
N ALA A 187 21.44 -26.74 -6.92
CA ALA A 187 21.40 -28.19 -7.20
C ALA A 187 20.38 -28.98 -6.34
N VAL A 188 19.92 -28.42 -5.22
CA VAL A 188 18.98 -29.05 -4.28
C VAL A 188 17.57 -28.46 -4.44
N GLY A 189 17.35 -27.56 -5.40
CA GLY A 189 16.03 -27.00 -5.70
C GLY A 189 15.66 -25.74 -4.90
N GLU A 190 16.58 -25.17 -4.12
CA GLU A 190 16.35 -23.91 -3.40
C GLU A 190 16.59 -22.71 -4.30
N LEU A 191 15.82 -21.64 -4.12
CA LEU A 191 16.05 -20.35 -4.79
C LEU A 191 17.13 -19.55 -4.04
N VAL A 192 18.12 -19.05 -4.77
CA VAL A 192 19.26 -18.33 -4.20
C VAL A 192 19.32 -16.88 -4.67
N LEU A 193 19.48 -15.98 -3.71
CA LEU A 193 19.99 -14.63 -3.88
C LEU A 193 21.43 -14.57 -3.37
N ASN A 194 22.34 -13.98 -4.14
CA ASN A 194 23.71 -13.78 -3.69
C ASN A 194 24.28 -12.44 -4.19
N PHE A 195 24.69 -11.59 -3.26
CA PHE A 195 25.26 -10.27 -3.47
C PHE A 195 26.69 -10.23 -2.94
N ASP A 196 27.65 -9.91 -3.79
CA ASP A 196 29.08 -9.88 -3.48
C ASP A 196 29.57 -8.43 -3.37
N LEU A 197 29.79 -7.95 -2.15
CA LEU A 197 30.33 -6.62 -1.87
C LEU A 197 31.85 -6.70 -1.76
N SER A 198 32.55 -6.32 -2.82
CA SER A 198 34.02 -6.39 -2.86
C SER A 198 34.71 -5.22 -2.14
N LYS A 199 34.01 -4.09 -1.98
CA LYS A 199 34.53 -2.87 -1.34
C LYS A 199 33.39 -1.99 -0.84
N GLY A 200 33.64 -1.24 0.24
CA GLY A 200 32.77 -0.16 0.69
C GLY A 200 31.72 -0.66 1.67
N SER A 201 30.51 -0.11 1.61
CA SER A 201 29.40 -0.54 2.46
C SER A 201 28.06 -0.57 1.75
N LEU A 202 27.13 -1.32 2.33
CA LEU A 202 25.72 -1.35 1.98
C LEU A 202 24.85 -1.45 3.23
N TRP A 203 23.61 -1.02 3.10
CA TRP A 203 22.51 -1.37 4.01
C TRP A 203 21.53 -2.26 3.25
N SER A 204 20.87 -3.18 3.95
CA SER A 204 19.86 -4.03 3.33
C SER A 204 18.71 -4.33 4.27
N PHE A 205 17.49 -4.30 3.71
CA PHE A 205 16.31 -4.89 4.29
C PHE A 205 15.85 -6.06 3.42
N ILE A 206 15.93 -7.27 3.97
CA ILE A 206 15.43 -8.48 3.33
C ILE A 206 14.11 -8.88 3.98
N LYS A 207 13.04 -9.01 3.19
CA LYS A 207 11.76 -9.53 3.71
C LYS A 207 11.92 -10.98 4.20
N PRO A 208 11.09 -11.43 5.15
CA PRO A 208 11.07 -12.84 5.54
C PRO A 208 10.98 -13.77 4.33
N LEU A 209 11.95 -14.68 4.22
CA LEU A 209 12.07 -15.59 3.08
C LEU A 209 11.33 -16.90 3.35
N PRO A 210 10.70 -17.52 2.33
CA PRO A 210 10.14 -18.85 2.45
C PRO A 210 11.25 -19.90 2.68
N GLU A 211 10.89 -21.08 3.19
CA GLU A 211 11.87 -22.11 3.57
C GLU A 211 12.78 -22.57 2.42
N ASN A 212 12.28 -22.54 1.19
CA ASN A 212 13.01 -22.95 -0.02
C ASN A 212 13.83 -21.81 -0.65
N MET A 213 14.11 -20.73 0.10
CA MET A 213 14.83 -19.58 -0.41
C MET A 213 15.95 -19.14 0.55
N ARG A 214 17.12 -18.86 -0.01
CA ARG A 214 18.34 -18.50 0.72
C ARG A 214 18.88 -17.19 0.17
N CYS A 215 19.31 -16.29 1.06
CA CYS A 215 19.91 -15.02 0.67
C CYS A 215 21.29 -14.89 1.32
N PHE A 216 22.30 -14.64 0.50
CA PHE A 216 23.68 -14.50 0.91
C PHE A 216 24.22 -13.11 0.55
N PHE A 217 24.99 -12.56 1.47
CA PHE A 217 25.89 -11.44 1.20
C PHE A 217 27.32 -11.91 1.40
N SER A 218 28.09 -11.90 0.33
CA SER A 218 29.51 -12.26 0.34
C SER A 218 30.37 -11.01 0.35
N THR A 219 31.51 -11.11 1.02
CA THR A 219 32.58 -10.13 1.00
C THR A 219 33.91 -10.89 0.90
N PRO A 220 35.06 -10.21 0.68
CA PRO A 220 36.36 -10.88 0.60
C PRO A 220 36.78 -11.67 1.84
N HIS A 221 36.08 -11.50 2.97
CA HIS A 221 36.44 -12.14 4.24
C HIS A 221 35.27 -12.88 4.89
N MET A 222 34.03 -12.65 4.45
CA MET A 222 32.83 -13.10 5.16
C MET A 222 31.73 -13.53 4.20
N VAL A 223 30.99 -14.56 4.58
CA VAL A 223 29.69 -14.91 4.00
C VAL A 223 28.62 -14.78 5.08
N ALA A 224 27.66 -13.90 4.84
CA ALA A 224 26.49 -13.69 5.70
C ALA A 224 25.24 -14.29 5.06
N GLU A 225 24.64 -15.28 5.71
CA GLU A 225 23.34 -15.83 5.34
C GLU A 225 22.23 -15.11 6.12
N ILE A 226 21.22 -14.65 5.39
CA ILE A 226 20.15 -13.80 5.92
C ILE A 226 18.79 -14.47 5.71
N LYS A 227 17.99 -14.49 6.79
CA LYS A 227 16.61 -14.97 6.77
C LYS A 227 15.65 -13.93 7.35
N GLY A 228 15.33 -12.90 6.56
CA GLY A 228 14.41 -11.83 6.93
C GLY A 228 14.99 -10.88 7.99
N THR A 229 15.79 -9.89 7.59
CA THR A 229 16.61 -9.10 8.52
C THR A 229 16.94 -7.74 7.94
N GLU A 230 17.14 -6.76 8.82
CA GLU A 230 17.71 -5.46 8.51
C GLU A 230 19.17 -5.41 8.97
N ILE A 231 20.07 -5.15 8.04
CA ILE A 231 21.52 -5.23 8.26
C ILE A 231 22.29 -4.11 7.59
N SER A 232 23.51 -3.89 8.07
CA SER A 232 24.54 -3.12 7.36
C SER A 232 25.79 -3.98 7.20
N ILE A 233 26.39 -3.94 6.02
CA ILE A 233 27.66 -4.63 5.72
C ILE A 233 28.69 -3.60 5.31
N SER A 234 29.91 -3.74 5.81
CA SER A 234 31.05 -2.93 5.40
C SER A 234 32.28 -3.79 5.17
N VAL A 235 33.10 -3.37 4.23
CA VAL A 235 34.36 -3.99 3.84
C VAL A 235 35.40 -2.88 3.74
N ASP A 236 36.47 -3.03 4.52
CA ASP A 236 37.72 -2.35 4.27
C ASP A 236 38.79 -3.39 3.88
N GLY A 237 39.97 -2.93 3.43
CA GLY A 237 41.03 -3.83 2.96
C GLY A 237 41.60 -4.78 4.02
N THR A 238 41.12 -4.71 5.27
CA THR A 238 41.62 -5.50 6.41
C THR A 238 40.52 -6.31 7.11
N LYS A 239 39.25 -5.98 6.92
CA LYS A 239 38.12 -6.64 7.58
C LYS A 239 36.80 -6.46 6.82
N SER A 240 35.90 -7.40 7.05
CA SER A 240 34.48 -7.31 6.71
C SER A 240 33.67 -7.33 7.99
N SER A 241 32.59 -6.56 8.03
CA SER A 241 31.68 -6.57 9.17
C SER A 241 30.22 -6.58 8.75
N VAL A 242 29.39 -7.22 9.55
CA VAL A 242 27.92 -7.19 9.44
C VAL A 242 27.32 -6.77 10.78
N SER A 243 26.50 -5.73 10.73
CA SER A 243 25.74 -5.21 11.87
C SER A 243 24.27 -5.54 11.67
N VAL A 244 23.61 -6.04 12.71
CA VAL A 244 22.20 -6.45 12.66
C VAL A 244 21.35 -5.46 13.42
N THR A 245 20.52 -4.70 12.70
CA THR A 245 19.57 -3.76 13.31
C THR A 245 18.30 -4.47 13.75
N LYS A 246 17.86 -5.49 13.00
CA LYS A 246 16.67 -6.27 13.33
C LYS A 246 16.73 -7.66 12.73
N GLY A 247 16.55 -8.69 13.53
CA GLY A 247 16.50 -10.09 13.08
C GLY A 247 17.78 -10.86 13.43
N PHE A 248 18.20 -11.73 12.52
CA PHE A 248 19.24 -12.72 12.76
C PHE A 248 20.05 -12.99 11.50
N VAL A 249 21.38 -13.03 11.65
CA VAL A 249 22.32 -13.35 10.58
C VAL A 249 23.22 -14.49 11.02
N PHE A 250 23.46 -15.43 10.11
CA PHE A 250 24.54 -16.40 10.27
C PHE A 250 25.76 -15.93 9.48
N ALA A 251 26.84 -15.55 10.17
CA ALA A 251 28.05 -15.03 9.55
C ALA A 251 29.19 -16.05 9.65
N SER A 252 29.90 -16.30 8.55
CA SER A 252 31.00 -17.26 8.48
C SER A 252 32.19 -16.68 7.73
N LYS A 253 33.40 -17.23 7.94
CA LYS A 253 34.54 -16.97 7.06
C LYS A 253 34.25 -17.57 5.69
N GLU A 254 34.74 -16.94 4.63
CA GLU A 254 34.61 -17.51 3.28
C GLU A 254 35.25 -18.90 3.22
N GLY A 255 34.48 -19.90 2.76
CA GLY A 255 34.93 -21.30 2.67
C GLY A 255 34.96 -22.08 4.00
N ALA A 256 34.46 -21.52 5.10
CA ALA A 256 34.38 -22.21 6.39
C ALA A 256 33.00 -22.86 6.62
N ASP A 257 32.99 -24.08 7.14
CA ASP A 257 31.77 -24.79 7.54
C ASP A 257 31.19 -24.28 8.88
N GLN A 258 31.98 -23.54 9.65
CA GLN A 258 31.59 -22.98 10.94
C GLN A 258 31.36 -21.47 10.84
N GLY A 259 30.27 -21.02 11.46
CA GLY A 259 29.88 -19.62 11.52
C GLY A 259 29.32 -19.26 12.89
N ILE A 260 29.01 -17.98 13.05
CA ILE A 260 28.53 -17.37 14.29
C ILE A 260 27.18 -16.71 14.02
N ASN A 261 26.30 -16.86 15.00
CA ASN A 261 25.02 -16.20 15.03
C ASN A 261 25.18 -14.75 15.50
N VAL A 262 24.67 -13.80 14.71
CA VAL A 262 24.66 -12.38 15.00
C VAL A 262 23.21 -11.94 15.15
N THR A 263 22.86 -11.40 16.31
CA THR A 263 21.49 -10.97 16.63
C THR A 263 21.38 -9.45 16.64
N GLU A 264 20.15 -8.95 16.75
CA GLU A 264 19.84 -7.54 16.90
C GLU A 264 20.75 -6.80 17.90
N GLY A 265 21.27 -5.65 17.47
CA GLY A 265 22.20 -4.81 18.24
C GLY A 265 23.66 -5.27 18.20
N GLN A 266 23.96 -6.40 17.55
CA GLN A 266 25.33 -6.93 17.45
C GLN A 266 25.98 -6.62 16.10
N THR A 267 27.32 -6.62 16.11
CA THR A 267 28.17 -6.58 14.93
C THR A 267 29.16 -7.72 14.97
N ALA A 268 29.25 -8.50 13.89
CA ALA A 268 30.34 -9.43 13.66
C ALA A 268 31.41 -8.78 12.77
N VAL A 269 32.68 -9.01 13.09
CA VAL A 269 33.83 -8.57 12.31
C VAL A 269 34.70 -9.79 11.98
N VAL A 270 34.91 -10.00 10.69
CA VAL A 270 35.79 -11.03 10.13
C VAL A 270 36.99 -10.33 9.51
N TYR A 271 38.20 -10.70 9.95
CA TYR A 271 39.43 -10.07 9.50
C TYR A 271 40.02 -10.80 8.29
N ALA A 272 40.77 -10.06 7.48
CA ALA A 272 41.55 -10.62 6.39
C ALA A 272 42.62 -11.62 6.88
N ASP A 273 43.12 -11.40 8.09
CA ASP A 273 44.03 -12.30 8.78
C ASP A 273 43.29 -13.60 9.16
N PRO A 274 43.66 -14.76 8.58
CA PRO A 274 42.98 -16.02 8.85
C PRO A 274 43.17 -16.48 10.30
N ASP A 275 44.24 -16.07 10.97
CA ASP A 275 44.56 -16.46 12.34
C ASP A 275 43.79 -15.63 13.37
N LYS A 276 43.21 -14.50 12.95
CA LYS A 276 42.40 -13.67 13.82
C LYS A 276 40.98 -14.23 13.93
N GLU A 277 40.52 -14.39 15.16
CA GLU A 277 39.17 -14.87 15.45
C GLU A 277 38.11 -13.85 15.01
N VAL A 278 36.95 -14.36 14.63
CA VAL A 278 35.77 -13.55 14.34
C VAL A 278 35.31 -12.91 15.64
N SER A 279 35.21 -11.58 15.68
CA SER A 279 34.75 -10.87 16.88
C SER A 279 33.29 -10.49 16.75
N VAL A 280 32.48 -10.77 17.78
CA VAL A 280 31.09 -10.29 17.89
C VAL A 280 30.95 -9.41 19.11
N GLY A 281 30.35 -8.23 18.94
CA GLY A 281 30.15 -7.26 20.01
C GLY A 281 28.97 -6.33 19.74
N PRO A 282 28.66 -5.41 20.67
CA PRO A 282 27.63 -4.40 20.45
C PRO A 282 27.98 -3.52 19.25
N SER A 283 26.95 -3.12 18.49
CA SER A 283 27.10 -2.24 17.33
C SER A 283 27.56 -0.85 17.76
N ALA A 284 28.83 -0.52 17.50
CA ALA A 284 29.41 0.77 17.87
C ALA A 284 29.23 1.86 16.79
N ASP A 285 28.84 1.49 15.56
CA ASP A 285 28.96 2.37 14.38
C ASP A 285 27.59 2.73 13.75
N VAL A 286 26.62 3.17 14.56
CA VAL A 286 25.33 3.70 14.04
C VAL A 286 25.43 5.19 13.66
N GLU A 287 26.40 5.94 14.20
CA GLU A 287 26.44 7.40 14.06
C GLU A 287 27.11 7.93 12.76
N VAL A 288 27.96 7.13 12.09
CA VAL A 288 28.77 7.63 10.95
C VAL A 288 27.96 7.78 9.64
N PHE A 289 26.74 7.24 9.57
CA PHE A 289 25.96 7.19 8.33
C PHE A 289 24.81 8.22 8.24
N ALA A 290 24.43 8.86 9.36
CA ALA A 290 23.13 9.53 9.49
C ALA A 290 22.89 10.73 8.56
N ALA A 291 23.91 11.55 8.28
CA ALA A 291 23.73 12.79 7.50
C ALA A 291 23.63 12.55 5.99
N ASP A 292 24.53 11.72 5.44
CA ASP A 292 24.51 11.33 4.03
C ASP A 292 23.30 10.45 3.72
N GLU A 293 22.91 9.59 4.65
CA GLU A 293 21.72 8.75 4.56
C GLU A 293 20.43 9.58 4.56
N LYS A 294 20.33 10.59 5.44
CA LYS A 294 19.18 11.49 5.43
C LYS A 294 19.05 12.21 4.08
N LYS A 295 20.14 12.77 3.56
CA LYS A 295 20.11 13.45 2.25
C LYS A 295 19.74 12.49 1.12
N PHE A 296 20.34 11.29 1.09
CA PHE A 296 20.02 10.27 0.10
C PHE A 296 18.55 9.86 0.17
N ASN A 297 18.01 9.64 1.38
CA ASN A 297 16.62 9.27 1.59
C ASN A 297 15.66 10.42 1.23
N ASP A 298 16.00 11.68 1.53
CA ASP A 298 15.21 12.84 1.14
C ASP A 298 15.15 12.98 -0.41
N GLU A 299 16.30 12.86 -1.09
CA GLU A 299 16.37 12.89 -2.56
C GLU A 299 15.66 11.69 -3.20
N LYS A 300 15.82 10.49 -2.62
CA LYS A 300 15.13 9.26 -3.01
C LYS A 300 13.63 9.42 -2.91
N ASN A 301 13.12 9.84 -1.76
CA ASN A 301 11.69 10.01 -1.53
C ASN A 301 11.12 11.03 -2.52
N LYS A 302 11.82 12.15 -2.73
CA LYS A 302 11.44 13.13 -3.76
C LYS A 302 11.41 12.51 -5.16
N TYR A 303 12.42 11.72 -5.53
CA TYR A 303 12.48 11.05 -6.84
C TYR A 303 11.35 10.03 -7.01
N LEU A 304 11.16 9.14 -6.03
CA LEU A 304 10.17 8.06 -6.10
C LEU A 304 8.75 8.61 -6.20
N VAL A 305 8.43 9.68 -5.49
CA VAL A 305 7.13 10.36 -5.59
C VAL A 305 6.97 11.05 -6.96
N THR A 306 8.05 11.59 -7.54
CA THR A 306 7.96 12.39 -8.77
C THR A 306 8.17 11.62 -10.07
N SER A 307 8.64 10.37 -10.04
CA SER A 307 9.10 9.67 -11.24
C SER A 307 8.46 8.31 -11.47
N GLU A 308 8.06 7.60 -10.41
CA GLU A 308 7.47 6.26 -10.53
C GLU A 308 5.94 6.31 -10.56
N VAL A 309 5.34 5.36 -11.28
CA VAL A 309 3.90 5.10 -11.13
C VAL A 309 3.66 4.53 -9.74
N LYS A 310 2.83 5.20 -8.95
CA LYS A 310 2.41 4.71 -7.63
C LYS A 310 0.99 4.20 -7.66
N ARG A 311 0.76 3.07 -6.97
CA ARG A 311 -0.54 2.41 -6.92
C ARG A 311 -1.09 2.42 -5.52
N ILE A 312 -2.24 3.05 -5.34
CA ILE A 312 -2.93 3.15 -4.05
C ILE A 312 -4.22 2.35 -4.15
N LEU A 313 -4.38 1.34 -3.28
CA LEU A 313 -5.65 0.65 -3.10
C LEU A 313 -6.54 1.45 -2.17
N TYR A 314 -7.65 1.96 -2.68
CA TYR A 314 -8.69 2.62 -1.91
C TYR A 314 -9.86 1.66 -1.66
N LEU A 315 -10.25 1.52 -0.38
CA LEU A 315 -11.46 0.81 0.04
C LEU A 315 -12.39 1.78 0.79
N GLY A 316 -13.49 2.18 0.15
CA GLY A 316 -14.66 2.70 0.85
C GLY A 316 -15.52 1.51 1.25
N LEU A 317 -15.42 1.08 2.51
CA LEU A 317 -16.09 -0.13 2.94
C LEU A 317 -17.62 0.08 3.00
N PRO A 318 -18.42 -0.91 2.57
CA PRO A 318 -18.00 -2.22 2.05
C PRO A 318 -17.99 -2.33 0.51
N ASP A 319 -18.39 -1.29 -0.22
CA ASP A 319 -18.88 -1.42 -1.60
C ASP A 319 -18.09 -0.64 -2.68
N TYR A 320 -17.01 0.05 -2.30
CA TYR A 320 -16.27 0.92 -3.22
C TYR A 320 -14.75 0.67 -3.23
N TYR A 321 -14.29 -0.15 -4.18
CA TYR A 321 -12.89 -0.60 -4.24
C TYR A 321 -12.25 -0.05 -5.52
N MET A 322 -11.10 0.63 -5.38
CA MET A 322 -10.38 1.21 -6.51
C MET A 322 -8.88 1.05 -6.37
N VAL A 323 -8.20 0.86 -7.48
CA VAL A 323 -6.75 1.02 -7.61
C VAL A 323 -6.50 2.34 -8.34
N LEU A 324 -5.86 3.29 -7.66
CA LEU A 324 -5.39 4.53 -8.25
C LEU A 324 -3.96 4.33 -8.73
N GLU A 325 -3.72 4.40 -10.03
CA GLU A 325 -2.37 4.44 -10.60
C GLU A 325 -2.00 5.88 -10.96
N ILE A 326 -1.14 6.48 -10.16
CA ILE A 326 -0.69 7.85 -10.34
C ILE A 326 0.63 7.81 -11.10
N ASN A 327 0.63 8.29 -12.34
CA ASN A 327 1.83 8.47 -13.14
C ASN A 327 2.27 9.94 -13.03
N PRO A 328 3.35 10.26 -12.32
CA PRO A 328 3.83 11.63 -12.25
C PRO A 328 4.54 12.01 -13.54
N SER A 329 5.28 11.09 -14.17
CA SER A 329 6.07 11.33 -15.39
C SER A 329 5.21 11.67 -16.61
N GLN A 330 4.05 11.03 -16.73
CA GLN A 330 2.99 11.41 -17.65
C GLN A 330 1.81 11.81 -16.77
N PRO A 331 1.49 13.10 -16.57
CA PRO A 331 0.56 13.57 -15.55
C PRO A 331 -0.84 13.00 -15.79
N VAL A 332 -1.05 11.78 -15.31
CA VAL A 332 -2.20 10.94 -15.58
C VAL A 332 -2.46 10.13 -14.33
N VAL A 333 -3.70 10.13 -13.87
CA VAL A 333 -4.19 9.16 -12.89
C VAL A 333 -5.12 8.19 -13.59
N ASN A 334 -4.78 6.90 -13.59
CA ASN A 334 -5.71 5.87 -14.03
C ASN A 334 -6.44 5.32 -12.79
N ILE A 335 -7.75 5.29 -12.84
CA ILE A 335 -8.60 4.74 -11.79
C ILE A 335 -9.19 3.44 -12.30
N LEU A 336 -8.77 2.35 -11.68
CA LEU A 336 -9.27 1.00 -11.95
C LEU A 336 -10.24 0.61 -10.83
N ARG A 337 -11.51 0.46 -11.16
CA ARG A 337 -12.50 -0.02 -10.20
C ARG A 337 -12.51 -1.54 -10.17
N VAL A 338 -12.50 -2.12 -8.97
CA VAL A 338 -12.65 -3.56 -8.74
C VAL A 338 -14.01 -3.78 -8.09
N ASP A 339 -14.87 -4.59 -8.70
CA ASP A 339 -16.18 -4.85 -8.12
C ASP A 339 -16.02 -5.76 -6.89
N PRO A 340 -16.61 -5.44 -5.71
CA PRO A 340 -16.56 -6.33 -4.55
C PRO A 340 -17.27 -7.67 -4.77
N THR A 341 -18.06 -7.85 -5.84
CA THR A 341 -18.58 -9.17 -6.26
C THR A 341 -17.55 -10.04 -6.97
N THR A 342 -16.40 -9.48 -7.36
CA THR A 342 -15.40 -10.20 -8.15
C THR A 342 -15.08 -11.52 -7.47
N SER A 343 -15.15 -12.60 -8.26
CA SER A 343 -14.94 -13.95 -7.75
C SER A 343 -13.49 -14.10 -7.27
N VAL A 344 -13.32 -14.64 -6.07
CA VAL A 344 -12.01 -14.97 -5.48
C VAL A 344 -11.85 -16.46 -5.21
N ALA A 345 -12.85 -17.27 -5.60
CA ALA A 345 -12.91 -18.70 -5.31
C ALA A 345 -11.72 -19.48 -5.89
N ASP A 346 -11.07 -18.97 -6.94
CA ASP A 346 -9.88 -19.60 -7.53
C ASP A 346 -8.63 -19.46 -6.65
N TRP A 347 -8.59 -18.45 -5.77
CA TRP A 347 -7.44 -18.16 -4.91
C TRP A 347 -7.71 -18.42 -3.43
N VAL A 348 -8.96 -18.43 -3.01
CA VAL A 348 -9.37 -18.58 -1.61
C VAL A 348 -10.37 -19.73 -1.46
N GLU A 349 -10.13 -20.65 -0.54
CA GLU A 349 -11.09 -21.70 -0.16
C GLU A 349 -12.08 -21.14 0.86
N GLY A 350 -13.39 -21.34 0.64
CA GLY A 350 -14.46 -20.98 1.59
C GLY A 350 -15.04 -19.56 1.45
N ILE A 351 -14.49 -18.70 0.59
CA ILE A 351 -15.05 -17.37 0.26
C ILE A 351 -15.13 -17.22 -1.24
N ASN A 352 -16.28 -16.77 -1.74
CA ASN A 352 -16.50 -16.62 -3.17
C ASN A 352 -16.28 -15.21 -3.70
N GLU A 353 -16.48 -14.15 -2.89
CA GLU A 353 -16.50 -12.76 -3.37
C GLU A 353 -15.52 -11.86 -2.61
N LEU A 354 -14.86 -10.95 -3.33
CA LEU A 354 -13.87 -10.01 -2.80
C LEU A 354 -14.39 -9.16 -1.62
N GLY A 355 -15.64 -8.68 -1.68
CA GLY A 355 -16.25 -7.82 -0.67
C GLY A 355 -16.43 -8.50 0.69
N LYS A 356 -16.40 -9.84 0.73
CA LYS A 356 -16.47 -10.63 1.97
C LYS A 356 -15.08 -10.82 2.60
N VAL A 357 -14.01 -10.73 1.81
CA VAL A 357 -12.63 -11.06 2.22
C VAL A 357 -12.15 -10.21 3.38
N TYR A 358 -12.50 -8.92 3.41
CA TYR A 358 -12.07 -8.00 4.46
C TYR A 358 -12.52 -8.48 5.86
N LEU A 359 -13.67 -9.14 5.97
CA LEU A 359 -14.20 -9.66 7.25
C LEU A 359 -13.36 -10.82 7.83
N TYR A 360 -12.51 -11.47 7.01
CA TYR A 360 -11.68 -12.60 7.44
C TYR A 360 -10.22 -12.20 7.62
N GLY A 361 -9.64 -11.51 6.64
CA GLY A 361 -8.19 -11.23 6.57
C GLY A 361 -7.84 -9.74 6.56
N GLY A 362 -8.83 -8.86 6.70
CA GLY A 362 -8.64 -7.41 6.67
C GLY A 362 -8.00 -6.92 5.37
N ILE A 363 -7.32 -5.78 5.45
CA ILE A 363 -6.68 -5.14 4.30
C ILE A 363 -5.59 -6.01 3.67
N GLY A 364 -4.77 -6.70 4.46
CA GLY A 364 -3.64 -7.50 3.92
C GLY A 364 -4.10 -8.57 2.93
N LEU A 365 -5.18 -9.30 3.25
CA LEU A 365 -5.73 -10.31 2.36
C LEU A 365 -6.41 -9.67 1.13
N VAL A 366 -7.17 -8.58 1.32
CA VAL A 366 -7.80 -7.86 0.19
C VAL A 366 -6.75 -7.33 -0.79
N THR A 367 -5.69 -6.70 -0.30
CA THR A 367 -4.58 -6.21 -1.13
C THR A 367 -3.98 -7.34 -1.96
N SER A 368 -3.66 -8.48 -1.34
CA SER A 368 -3.07 -9.62 -2.05
C SER A 368 -3.95 -10.19 -3.18
N LEU A 369 -5.28 -10.09 -3.04
CA LEU A 369 -6.23 -10.54 -4.07
C LEU A 369 -6.42 -9.47 -5.14
N VAL A 370 -6.51 -8.20 -4.76
CA VAL A 370 -6.58 -7.09 -5.72
C VAL A 370 -5.34 -7.03 -6.59
N GLU A 371 -4.15 -7.29 -6.04
CA GLU A 371 -2.91 -7.36 -6.82
C GLU A 371 -2.99 -8.42 -7.94
N ARG A 372 -3.63 -9.56 -7.66
CA ARG A 372 -3.84 -10.66 -8.62
C ARG A 372 -4.92 -10.32 -9.64
N ILE A 373 -6.05 -9.78 -9.17
CA ILE A 373 -7.20 -9.40 -10.01
C ILE A 373 -6.81 -8.30 -10.99
N ALA A 374 -6.11 -7.27 -10.50
CA ALA A 374 -5.68 -6.14 -11.31
C ALA A 374 -4.40 -6.42 -12.11
N ASP A 375 -3.65 -7.48 -11.77
CA ASP A 375 -2.30 -7.75 -12.27
C ASP A 375 -1.36 -6.55 -12.03
N ARG A 376 -1.42 -5.98 -10.83
CA ARG A 376 -0.67 -4.77 -10.45
C ARG A 376 -0.23 -4.86 -9.00
N LYS A 377 1.04 -4.57 -8.73
CA LYS A 377 1.54 -4.41 -7.36
C LYS A 377 0.94 -3.17 -6.71
N ILE A 378 0.40 -3.29 -5.51
CA ILE A 378 -0.11 -2.17 -4.73
C ILE A 378 1.02 -1.63 -3.85
N ASP A 379 1.27 -0.32 -3.93
CA ASP A 379 2.32 0.33 -3.14
C ASP A 379 1.82 0.77 -1.77
N HIS A 380 0.57 1.26 -1.71
CA HIS A 380 -0.07 1.78 -0.50
C HIS A 380 -1.56 1.47 -0.46
N TYR A 381 -2.17 1.58 0.71
CA TYR A 381 -3.60 1.41 0.87
C TYR A 381 -4.25 2.53 1.68
N MET A 382 -5.56 2.68 1.51
CA MET A 382 -6.41 3.61 2.26
C MET A 382 -7.77 2.95 2.46
N VAL A 383 -8.22 2.82 3.72
CA VAL A 383 -9.51 2.21 4.07
C VAL A 383 -10.37 3.21 4.85
N HIS A 384 -11.47 3.63 4.22
CA HIS A 384 -12.47 4.48 4.85
C HIS A 384 -13.70 3.70 5.28
N GLU A 385 -14.25 4.07 6.43
CA GLU A 385 -15.52 3.59 6.90
C GLU A 385 -16.66 4.52 6.51
N ARG A 386 -17.89 4.02 6.63
CA ARG A 386 -19.11 4.76 6.31
C ARG A 386 -19.16 6.13 7.01
N ASN A 387 -18.84 6.17 8.30
CA ASN A 387 -18.95 7.39 9.09
C ASN A 387 -17.95 8.47 8.65
N ASP A 388 -16.78 8.07 8.16
CA ASP A 388 -15.77 8.98 7.63
C ASP A 388 -16.33 9.76 6.43
N VAL A 389 -17.08 9.07 5.56
CA VAL A 389 -17.74 9.67 4.40
C VAL A 389 -18.91 10.58 4.82
N VAL A 390 -19.71 10.20 5.83
CA VAL A 390 -20.79 11.06 6.35
C VAL A 390 -20.21 12.38 6.86
N GLU A 391 -19.24 12.30 7.77
CA GLU A 391 -18.62 13.49 8.37
C GLU A 391 -18.01 14.37 7.29
N PHE A 392 -17.38 13.77 6.28
CA PHE A 392 -16.80 14.50 5.17
C PHE A 392 -17.82 15.33 4.39
N ILE A 393 -18.91 14.72 3.98
CA ILE A 393 -19.97 15.38 3.20
C ILE A 393 -20.65 16.46 4.03
N ASP A 394 -20.90 16.21 5.32
CA ASP A 394 -21.48 17.21 6.23
C ASP A 394 -20.55 18.42 6.39
N ASN A 395 -19.24 18.17 6.52
CA ASN A 395 -18.23 19.23 6.58
C ASN A 395 -18.13 20.01 5.26
N MET A 396 -18.35 19.38 4.10
CA MET A 396 -18.51 20.09 2.82
C MET A 396 -19.74 21.01 2.81
N GLY A 397 -20.66 20.85 3.76
CA GLY A 397 -21.95 21.51 3.80
C GLY A 397 -23.01 20.81 2.97
N GLY A 398 -22.83 19.51 2.69
CA GLY A 398 -23.65 18.67 1.82
C GLY A 398 -23.17 18.62 0.36
N VAL A 399 -23.72 17.69 -0.40
CA VAL A 399 -23.42 17.43 -1.82
C VAL A 399 -24.67 17.61 -2.68
N SER A 400 -24.55 18.23 -3.85
CA SER A 400 -25.69 18.42 -4.76
C SER A 400 -25.73 17.35 -5.84
N VAL A 401 -26.82 16.59 -5.92
CA VAL A 401 -27.03 15.50 -6.90
C VAL A 401 -28.43 15.59 -7.51
N ILE A 402 -28.63 14.91 -8.63
CA ILE A 402 -29.94 14.82 -9.30
C ILE A 402 -30.60 13.51 -8.86
N LEU A 403 -31.72 13.60 -8.14
CA LEU A 403 -32.52 12.45 -7.74
C LEU A 403 -33.54 12.11 -8.83
N ASP A 404 -33.54 10.85 -9.27
CA ASP A 404 -34.69 10.27 -9.97
C ASP A 404 -35.89 10.10 -9.01
N LYS A 405 -37.04 9.66 -9.53
CA LYS A 405 -38.27 9.49 -8.72
C LYS A 405 -38.11 8.41 -7.63
N SER A 406 -37.45 7.29 -7.94
CA SER A 406 -37.24 6.16 -7.04
C SER A 406 -36.31 6.54 -5.88
N SER A 407 -35.18 7.16 -6.20
CA SER A 407 -34.21 7.70 -5.25
C SER A 407 -34.84 8.79 -4.36
N ALA A 408 -35.66 9.68 -4.94
CA ALA A 408 -36.36 10.72 -4.19
C ALA A 408 -37.39 10.13 -3.21
N GLU A 409 -38.17 9.13 -3.63
CA GLU A 409 -39.12 8.43 -2.76
C GLU A 409 -38.41 7.73 -1.59
N HIS A 410 -37.31 7.02 -1.88
CA HIS A 410 -36.51 6.33 -0.88
C HIS A 410 -35.97 7.27 0.19
N LEU A 411 -35.46 8.44 -0.23
CA LEU A 411 -34.91 9.47 0.66
C LEU A 411 -35.99 10.38 1.27
N LYS A 412 -37.27 10.21 0.89
CA LYS A 412 -38.38 11.10 1.27
C LYS A 412 -38.13 12.56 0.87
N MET A 413 -37.60 12.76 -0.33
CA MET A 413 -37.29 14.05 -0.94
C MET A 413 -38.07 14.24 -2.25
N SER A 414 -37.95 15.42 -2.87
CA SER A 414 -38.51 15.67 -4.21
C SER A 414 -37.52 15.26 -5.31
N PRO A 415 -37.99 14.76 -6.47
CA PRO A 415 -37.12 14.48 -7.60
C PRO A 415 -36.47 15.76 -8.16
N GLY A 416 -35.35 15.60 -8.87
CA GLY A 416 -34.57 16.71 -9.44
C GLY A 416 -33.32 17.04 -8.61
N LEU A 417 -32.79 18.25 -8.80
CA LEU A 417 -31.59 18.70 -8.09
C LEU A 417 -31.88 18.84 -6.59
N GLN A 418 -31.19 18.04 -5.78
CA GLN A 418 -31.29 18.06 -4.32
C GLN A 418 -29.92 18.19 -3.70
N LYS A 419 -29.90 18.75 -2.48
CA LYS A 419 -28.69 18.83 -1.66
C LYS A 419 -28.79 17.79 -0.53
N LEU A 420 -27.91 16.81 -0.56
CA LEU A 420 -27.85 15.72 0.41
C LEU A 420 -26.84 16.05 1.51
N ASP A 421 -27.23 15.82 2.75
CA ASP A 421 -26.28 15.68 3.86
C ASP A 421 -25.55 14.33 3.78
N GLY A 422 -24.59 14.09 4.67
CA GLY A 422 -23.76 12.89 4.64
C GLY A 422 -24.57 11.59 4.78
N LEU A 423 -25.60 11.59 5.63
CA LEU A 423 -26.45 10.40 5.81
C LEU A 423 -27.27 10.12 4.55
N ASN A 424 -27.94 11.12 3.99
CA ASN A 424 -28.73 10.95 2.77
C ASN A 424 -27.85 10.62 1.57
N ALA A 425 -26.62 11.13 1.51
CA ALA A 425 -25.68 10.78 0.45
C ALA A 425 -25.27 9.30 0.50
N ILE A 426 -25.06 8.73 1.69
CA ILE A 426 -24.76 7.30 1.82
C ILE A 426 -25.97 6.44 1.47
N LEU A 427 -27.15 6.82 1.95
CA LEU A 427 -28.40 6.13 1.57
C LEU A 427 -28.64 6.19 0.06
N PHE A 428 -28.31 7.32 -0.57
CA PHE A 428 -28.34 7.49 -2.02
C PHE A 428 -27.33 6.58 -2.71
N MET A 429 -26.10 6.47 -2.22
CA MET A 429 -25.06 5.63 -2.82
C MET A 429 -25.29 4.13 -2.62
N ALA A 430 -26.05 3.73 -1.59
CA ALA A 430 -26.26 2.33 -1.26
C ALA A 430 -26.94 1.53 -2.40
N PRO A 431 -26.68 0.22 -2.49
CA PRO A 431 -27.42 -0.69 -3.38
C PRO A 431 -28.93 -0.64 -3.12
N GLY A 432 -29.71 -0.39 -4.17
CA GLY A 432 -31.18 -0.37 -4.12
C GLY A 432 -31.79 -1.70 -4.58
N LYS A 433 -33.14 -1.78 -4.61
CA LYS A 433 -33.89 -2.96 -5.09
C LYS A 433 -33.64 -3.28 -6.58
N GLU A 434 -33.29 -2.28 -7.37
CA GLU A 434 -32.98 -2.39 -8.81
C GLU A 434 -31.58 -3.00 -9.06
N GLY A 435 -30.84 -3.33 -8.00
CA GLY A 435 -29.51 -3.93 -8.07
C GLY A 435 -28.36 -2.92 -8.09
N ARG A 436 -27.14 -3.44 -8.02
CA ARG A 436 -25.90 -2.66 -7.78
C ARG A 436 -25.49 -1.74 -8.93
N GLY A 437 -25.88 -2.03 -10.16
CA GLY A 437 -25.58 -1.16 -11.32
C GLY A 437 -26.08 0.27 -11.13
N SER A 438 -27.27 0.42 -10.55
CA SER A 438 -27.87 1.73 -10.22
C SER A 438 -27.09 2.48 -9.13
N SER A 439 -26.50 1.78 -8.16
CA SER A 439 -25.69 2.37 -7.08
C SER A 439 -24.36 2.90 -7.61
N MET A 440 -23.78 2.22 -8.59
CA MET A 440 -22.53 2.64 -9.21
C MET A 440 -22.61 4.04 -9.84
N GLU A 441 -23.68 4.30 -10.58
CA GLU A 441 -23.93 5.61 -11.21
C GLU A 441 -24.12 6.71 -10.15
N ARG A 442 -24.84 6.40 -9.06
CA ARG A 442 -25.05 7.32 -7.94
C ARG A 442 -23.75 7.62 -7.19
N GLN A 443 -22.91 6.62 -6.94
CA GLN A 443 -21.58 6.79 -6.36
C GLN A 443 -20.70 7.69 -7.25
N ASN A 444 -20.68 7.45 -8.56
CA ASN A 444 -19.94 8.32 -9.49
C ASN A 444 -20.48 9.76 -9.49
N GLN A 445 -21.80 9.93 -9.39
CA GLN A 445 -22.42 11.27 -9.31
C GLN A 445 -22.04 12.01 -8.02
N VAL A 446 -22.08 11.33 -6.86
CA VAL A 446 -21.62 11.90 -5.59
C VAL A 446 -20.14 12.27 -5.67
N LEU A 447 -19.32 11.39 -6.24
CA LEU A 447 -17.90 11.63 -6.45
C LEU A 447 -17.67 12.93 -7.24
N GLN A 448 -18.28 13.04 -8.42
CA GLN A 448 -18.16 14.23 -9.27
C GLN A 448 -18.63 15.51 -8.56
N ALA A 449 -19.72 15.43 -7.79
CA ALA A 449 -20.24 16.55 -7.03
C ALA A 449 -19.33 16.98 -5.87
N LEU A 450 -18.67 16.02 -5.19
CA LEU A 450 -17.66 16.32 -4.18
C LEU A 450 -16.40 16.96 -4.80
N MET A 451 -15.93 16.43 -5.93
CA MET A 451 -14.80 16.99 -6.67
C MET A 451 -15.08 18.44 -7.08
N LYS A 452 -16.28 18.71 -7.60
CA LYS A 452 -16.72 20.08 -7.92
C LYS A 452 -16.80 20.95 -6.67
N SER A 453 -17.35 20.47 -5.57
CA SER A 453 -17.47 21.28 -4.34
C SER A 453 -16.12 21.63 -3.73
N LEU A 454 -15.12 20.74 -3.84
CA LEU A 454 -13.75 21.01 -3.43
C LEU A 454 -13.07 22.05 -4.32
N SER A 455 -13.34 22.01 -5.62
CA SER A 455 -12.83 22.99 -6.58
C SER A 455 -13.11 24.43 -6.21
N GLU A 456 -14.35 24.67 -5.76
CA GLU A 456 -14.86 26.00 -5.54
C GLU A 456 -14.29 26.62 -4.25
N LYS A 457 -13.84 25.80 -3.29
CA LYS A 457 -13.41 26.25 -1.96
C LYS A 457 -11.94 26.71 -1.85
N LYS A 458 -11.10 26.52 -2.87
CA LYS A 458 -9.68 26.95 -2.91
C LYS A 458 -8.90 26.69 -1.60
N THR A 459 -8.97 25.47 -1.08
CA THR A 459 -8.30 25.10 0.17
C THR A 459 -6.80 24.90 -0.04
N VAL A 460 -5.95 25.49 0.81
CA VAL A 460 -4.50 25.24 0.83
C VAL A 460 -4.20 23.97 1.62
N PHE A 461 -3.48 23.02 1.01
CA PHE A 461 -3.05 21.80 1.69
C PHE A 461 -1.89 22.12 2.66
N SER A 462 -2.01 21.72 3.92
CA SER A 462 -1.05 22.05 4.98
C SER A 462 -0.72 20.84 5.84
N VAL A 463 0.42 20.87 6.55
CA VAL A 463 0.85 19.78 7.45
C VAL A 463 -0.22 19.44 8.50
N PRO A 464 -0.85 20.42 9.21
CA PRO A 464 -1.90 20.10 10.18
C PRO A 464 -3.14 19.47 9.53
N LEU A 465 -3.44 19.84 8.29
CA LEU A 465 -4.54 19.26 7.53
C LEU A 465 -4.22 17.82 7.15
N ALA A 466 -3.03 17.56 6.60
CA ALA A 466 -2.55 16.23 6.23
C ALA A 466 -2.52 15.27 7.45
N GLY A 467 -2.04 15.74 8.60
CA GLY A 467 -2.06 14.94 9.84
C GLY A 467 -3.47 14.57 10.30
N LYS A 468 -4.43 15.50 10.24
CA LYS A 468 -5.84 15.22 10.57
C LYS A 468 -6.51 14.26 9.59
N LEU A 469 -6.10 14.31 8.32
CA LEU A 469 -6.63 13.44 7.28
C LEU A 469 -6.22 11.98 7.52
N ILE A 470 -4.92 11.72 7.71
CA ILE A 470 -4.43 10.36 7.96
C ILE A 470 -4.91 9.81 9.30
N ALA A 471 -5.03 10.65 10.34
CA ALA A 471 -5.41 10.18 11.68
C ALA A 471 -6.80 9.50 11.76
N LYS A 472 -7.67 9.73 10.77
CA LYS A 472 -9.02 9.14 10.71
C LYS A 472 -9.13 7.98 9.73
N VAL A 473 -8.03 7.57 9.09
CA VAL A 473 -8.06 6.57 8.03
C VAL A 473 -7.10 5.45 8.36
N ASP A 474 -7.51 4.21 8.09
CA ASP A 474 -6.59 3.07 8.16
C ASP A 474 -5.76 3.04 6.86
N THR A 475 -4.49 3.41 6.98
CA THR A 475 -3.56 3.58 5.86
C THR A 475 -2.11 3.38 6.31
N ASP A 476 -1.26 2.94 5.38
CA ASP A 476 0.20 2.93 5.51
C ASP A 476 0.86 4.20 4.94
N ILE A 477 0.06 5.18 4.51
CA ILE A 477 0.53 6.46 3.99
C ILE A 477 0.80 7.43 5.14
N ASP A 478 2.00 8.02 5.15
CA ASP A 478 2.38 9.05 6.11
C ASP A 478 2.15 10.50 5.59
N VAL A 479 2.25 11.46 6.51
CA VAL A 479 2.03 12.88 6.23
C VAL A 479 3.01 13.43 5.19
N ASN A 480 4.27 13.00 5.22
CA ASN A 480 5.30 13.47 4.29
C ASN A 480 5.03 12.97 2.87
N TYR A 481 4.59 11.71 2.75
CA TYR A 481 4.19 11.12 1.48
C TYR A 481 3.05 11.93 0.84
N LEU A 482 2.02 12.29 1.62
CA LEU A 482 0.94 13.14 1.13
C LEU A 482 1.40 14.53 0.70
N LEU A 483 2.26 15.17 1.49
CA LEU A 483 2.80 16.49 1.16
C LEU A 483 3.67 16.45 -0.09
N GLY A 484 4.47 15.39 -0.27
CA GLY A 484 5.29 15.18 -1.46
C GLY A 484 4.43 15.02 -2.71
N TRP A 485 3.33 14.25 -2.62
CA TRP A 485 2.37 14.17 -3.70
C TRP A 485 1.71 15.50 -3.97
N ASN A 486 1.25 16.21 -2.95
CA ASN A 486 0.65 17.54 -3.09
C ASN A 486 1.56 18.49 -3.91
N GLN A 487 2.86 18.54 -3.58
CA GLN A 487 3.83 19.33 -4.33
C GLN A 487 4.03 18.84 -5.78
N THR A 488 4.05 17.52 -5.99
CA THR A 488 4.19 16.92 -7.33
C THR A 488 3.02 17.27 -8.23
N PHE A 489 1.83 17.29 -7.64
CA PHE A 489 0.58 17.64 -8.27
C PHE A 489 0.49 19.15 -8.55
N GLU A 490 0.93 20.01 -7.62
CA GLU A 490 1.02 21.47 -7.82
C GLU A 490 2.04 21.90 -8.88
N SER A 491 3.15 21.17 -8.97
CA SER A 491 4.26 21.50 -9.87
C SER A 491 4.06 21.05 -11.32
N ARG A 492 3.00 20.28 -11.60
CA ARG A 492 2.69 19.75 -12.93
C ARG A 492 1.31 20.25 -13.38
N GLU A 493 1.19 20.61 -14.65
CA GLU A 493 -0.08 21.05 -15.25
C GLU A 493 -0.70 19.95 -16.12
N ASN A 494 -2.00 20.06 -16.43
CA ASN A 494 -2.73 19.17 -17.33
C ASN A 494 -2.77 17.69 -16.91
N TRP A 495 -3.07 17.41 -15.64
CA TRP A 495 -3.32 16.03 -15.23
C TRP A 495 -4.60 15.49 -15.85
N ALA A 496 -4.49 14.39 -16.59
CA ALA A 496 -5.64 13.64 -17.07
C ALA A 496 -6.07 12.59 -16.03
N ILE A 497 -7.36 12.31 -15.94
CA ILE A 497 -7.85 11.18 -15.13
C ILE A 497 -8.70 10.30 -16.01
N ASN A 498 -8.30 9.03 -16.05
CA ASN A 498 -8.93 8.03 -16.87
C ASN A 498 -9.62 7.02 -15.97
N PHE A 499 -10.89 6.75 -16.24
CA PHE A 499 -11.61 5.65 -15.62
C PHE A 499 -11.47 4.43 -16.53
N SER A 500 -10.84 3.38 -16.02
CA SER A 500 -10.72 2.10 -16.71
C SER A 500 -12.05 1.33 -16.63
N ALA A 501 -12.18 0.31 -17.48
CA ALA A 501 -13.28 -0.65 -17.36
C ALA A 501 -13.27 -1.31 -15.97
N ILE A 502 -14.45 -1.56 -15.43
CA ILE A 502 -14.63 -2.22 -14.13
C ILE A 502 -14.22 -3.68 -14.28
N ILE A 503 -13.38 -4.16 -13.36
CA ILE A 503 -13.12 -5.59 -13.25
C ILE A 503 -14.27 -6.22 -12.45
N LYS A 504 -14.86 -7.28 -13.01
CA LYS A 504 -15.98 -8.03 -12.44
C LYS A 504 -15.62 -9.49 -12.21
#